data_AF-A0A7Y3TP16-F1
#
_entry.id   AF-A0A7Y3TP16-F1
#
_cell.length_a   1.000
_cell.length_b   1.000
_cell.length_c   1.000
_cell.angle_alpha   90.00
_cell.angle_beta   90.00
_cell.angle_gamma   90.00
#
_symmetry.space_group_name_H-M   'P 1'
#
loop_
_entity.id
_entity.type
_entity.pdbx_description
1 polymer ?
#
loop_
_entity_poly.entity_id
_entity_poly.type
_entity_poly.pdbx_seq_one_letter_code
_entity_poly.pdbx_strand_id
1 'polypeptide(L)'
;MGKVSDALKQVLGKYGISQNQLAIALGVDRPIFFRWFHGQVDPSAETVADIAKAIHNIDSDASREFARLYLGCWTDSEQEGLIIPEVNYLPQSKDLDVAALSRLFSDTTTSYKYLFFISLLDILKRRQFDVLSPISFQEIIVEMLANAWYPHTYFKLSFGSQDKIAQKLDSLILDISEPILKFTDIDKKLLRKAIASQNLKDVISHLKKYVPFRLIIPFLEQELEGVNRGKGNELDVAMPAIAEKHFESKKPLYRFDSNKYNECQSIIIHQEWSSYIEKHYALVRGWASWEWLKYMQQRNPSVPGIVNKIFVPQQRGSLSNQTKYWKLILQHQSINCIYSGQPLSPDKIALDHYIPWSFVAHDQIWNLIPVVPEVNSSKSNNLPANQYFLEFVVAQHLGLVAAHEHLGEKSWANYMETYISDLKVNLEDLLDIEKLRNAYETTVQPLMTLATNQGFSPHWIYRI
;
A
#
# COMPACT_ATOMS: atom_id res chain seq x y z
N MET A 1 22.78 -8.94 33.67
CA MET A 1 23.03 -10.02 32.69
C MET A 1 22.21 -9.70 31.45
N GLY A 2 22.77 -9.87 30.26
CA GLY A 2 22.05 -9.57 29.02
C GLY A 2 20.99 -10.61 28.70
N LYS A 3 19.87 -10.19 28.09
CA LYS A 3 18.72 -11.05 27.75
C LYS A 3 19.11 -12.30 26.95
N VAL A 4 20.15 -12.18 26.11
CA VAL A 4 20.68 -13.31 25.31
C VAL A 4 21.34 -14.37 26.19
N SER A 5 22.15 -13.96 27.17
CA SER A 5 22.81 -14.89 28.11
C SER A 5 21.79 -15.69 28.91
N ASP A 6 20.72 -15.05 29.39
CA ASP A 6 19.70 -15.69 30.19
C ASP A 6 18.84 -16.66 29.36
N ALA A 7 18.51 -16.29 28.11
CA ALA A 7 17.82 -17.18 27.17
C ALA A 7 18.72 -18.38 26.78
N LEU A 8 20.00 -18.16 26.50
CA LEU A 8 20.96 -19.23 26.17
C LEU A 8 21.12 -20.23 27.31
N LYS A 9 21.29 -19.76 28.55
CA LYS A 9 21.42 -20.66 29.72
C LYS A 9 20.20 -21.56 29.89
N GLN A 10 19.00 -20.98 29.78
CA GLN A 10 17.76 -21.71 29.94
C GLN A 10 17.54 -22.73 28.81
N VAL A 11 17.76 -22.33 27.56
CA VAL A 11 17.54 -23.20 26.40
C VAL A 11 18.57 -24.31 26.33
N LEU A 12 19.86 -23.98 26.46
CA LEU A 12 20.92 -25.00 26.41
C LEU A 12 20.77 -26.01 27.56
N GLY A 13 20.39 -25.54 28.76
CA GLY A 13 20.11 -26.42 29.90
C GLY A 13 18.89 -27.31 29.69
N LYS A 14 17.77 -26.74 29.22
CA LYS A 14 16.49 -27.44 29.04
C LYS A 14 16.54 -28.50 27.93
N TYR A 15 17.26 -28.23 26.84
CA TYR A 15 17.33 -29.10 25.66
C TYR A 15 18.63 -29.92 25.59
N GLY A 16 19.48 -29.88 26.61
CA GLY A 16 20.71 -30.68 26.67
C GLY A 16 21.75 -30.31 25.61
N ILE A 17 21.69 -29.10 25.06
CA ILE A 17 22.62 -28.63 24.03
C ILE A 17 23.87 -28.09 24.71
N SER A 18 25.04 -28.66 24.42
CA SER A 18 26.30 -28.17 24.98
C SER A 18 26.75 -26.85 24.34
N GLN A 19 27.44 -25.99 25.10
CA GLN A 19 28.03 -24.75 24.56
C GLN A 19 28.95 -25.02 23.36
N ASN A 20 29.65 -26.15 23.38
CA ASN A 20 30.55 -26.55 22.30
C ASN A 20 29.79 -26.91 21.01
N GLN A 21 28.66 -27.62 21.12
CA GLN A 21 27.83 -27.94 19.95
C GLN A 21 27.31 -26.66 19.29
N LEU A 22 26.84 -25.69 20.07
CA LEU A 22 26.33 -24.44 19.52
C LEU A 22 27.44 -23.54 18.96
N ALA A 23 28.62 -23.49 19.60
CA ALA A 23 29.77 -22.75 19.07
C ALA A 23 30.23 -23.29 17.70
N ILE A 24 30.25 -24.62 17.53
CA ILE A 24 30.57 -25.28 16.24
C ILE A 24 29.51 -24.95 15.20
N ALA A 25 28.21 -25.04 15.56
CA ALA A 25 27.11 -24.74 14.63
C ALA A 25 27.09 -23.28 14.18
N LEU A 26 27.59 -22.36 15.00
CA LEU A 26 27.73 -20.93 14.70
C LEU A 26 29.00 -20.58 13.92
N GLY A 27 29.97 -21.49 13.83
CA GLY A 27 31.28 -21.19 13.24
C GLY A 27 32.09 -20.14 14.03
N VAL A 28 31.87 -20.04 15.35
CA VAL A 28 32.55 -19.07 16.22
C VAL A 28 33.50 -19.76 17.20
N ASP A 29 34.60 -19.10 17.52
CA ASP A 29 35.55 -19.64 18.50
C ASP A 29 34.92 -19.73 19.90
N ARG A 30 35.23 -20.82 20.63
CA ARG A 30 34.71 -21.09 21.98
C ARG A 30 34.84 -19.91 22.96
N PRO A 31 35.94 -19.12 22.99
CA PRO A 31 36.05 -17.96 23.89
C PRO A 31 35.07 -16.82 23.55
N ILE A 32 34.64 -16.69 22.29
CA ILE A 32 33.64 -15.69 21.88
C ILE A 32 32.27 -16.12 22.41
N PHE A 33 31.89 -17.37 22.13
CA PHE A 33 30.62 -17.92 22.61
C PHE A 33 30.55 -17.94 24.15
N PHE A 34 31.65 -18.29 24.83
CA PHE A 34 31.74 -18.27 26.30
C PHE A 34 31.39 -16.90 26.88
N ARG A 35 31.89 -15.81 26.27
CA ARG A 35 31.59 -14.44 26.71
C ARG A 35 30.11 -14.10 26.57
N TRP A 36 29.46 -14.54 25.49
CA TRP A 36 28.01 -14.37 25.30
C TRP A 36 27.20 -15.21 26.30
N PHE A 37 27.57 -16.49 26.47
CA PHE A 37 26.87 -17.40 27.37
C PHE A 37 26.95 -16.93 28.83
N HIS A 38 28.09 -16.43 29.28
CA HIS A 38 28.25 -15.89 30.64
C HIS A 38 27.83 -14.43 30.80
N GLY A 39 27.36 -13.76 29.72
CA GLY A 39 26.87 -12.39 29.77
C GLY A 39 27.97 -11.34 30.01
N GLN A 40 29.20 -11.64 29.59
CA GLN A 40 30.36 -10.74 29.66
C GLN A 40 30.35 -9.73 28.52
N VAL A 41 29.77 -10.10 27.37
CA VAL A 41 29.56 -9.26 26.18
C VAL A 41 28.22 -9.67 25.57
N ASP A 42 27.43 -8.72 25.10
CA ASP A 42 26.20 -9.02 24.34
C ASP A 42 26.49 -9.16 22.84
N PRO A 43 25.94 -10.18 22.16
CA PRO A 43 26.04 -10.30 20.71
C PRO A 43 25.20 -9.22 20.00
N SER A 44 25.57 -8.89 18.75
CA SER A 44 24.77 -7.99 17.92
C SER A 44 23.42 -8.62 17.57
N ALA A 45 22.45 -7.81 17.14
CA ALA A 45 21.14 -8.31 16.72
C ALA A 45 21.23 -9.33 15.56
N GLU A 46 22.17 -9.13 14.63
CA GLU A 46 22.46 -10.06 13.54
C GLU A 46 23.00 -11.39 14.10
N THR A 47 23.96 -11.32 15.03
CA THR A 47 24.49 -12.51 15.71
C THR A 47 23.42 -13.24 16.52
N VAL A 48 22.46 -12.54 17.12
CA VAL A 48 21.32 -13.19 17.82
C VAL A 48 20.42 -13.95 16.85
N ALA A 49 20.19 -13.40 15.65
CA ALA A 49 19.45 -14.12 14.60
C ALA A 49 20.21 -15.38 14.15
N ASP A 50 21.55 -15.30 14.03
CA ASP A 50 22.36 -16.46 13.67
C ASP A 50 22.44 -17.50 14.80
N ILE A 51 22.44 -17.07 16.07
CA ILE A 51 22.27 -17.95 17.24
C ILE A 51 20.94 -18.69 17.14
N ALA A 52 19.83 -18.00 16.84
CA ALA A 52 18.53 -18.64 16.71
C ALA A 52 18.50 -19.68 15.58
N LYS A 53 19.12 -19.37 14.42
CA LYS A 53 19.25 -20.32 13.30
C LYS A 53 20.15 -21.51 13.64
N ALA A 54 21.27 -21.29 14.31
CA ALA A 54 22.18 -22.36 14.72
C ALA A 54 21.52 -23.30 15.73
N ILE A 55 20.76 -22.75 16.69
CA ILE A 55 19.94 -23.55 17.59
C ILE A 55 18.87 -24.31 16.79
N HIS A 56 18.22 -23.69 15.80
CA HIS A 56 17.17 -24.35 14.99
C HIS A 56 17.69 -25.59 14.26
N ASN A 57 18.92 -25.50 13.73
CA ASN A 57 19.58 -26.61 13.04
C ASN A 57 19.97 -27.76 13.99
N ILE A 58 20.12 -27.48 15.29
CA ILE A 58 20.38 -28.51 16.31
C ILE A 58 19.05 -29.08 16.83
N ASP A 59 18.12 -28.20 17.21
CA ASP A 59 16.81 -28.52 17.75
C ASP A 59 15.81 -27.37 17.47
N SER A 60 14.76 -27.68 16.72
CA SER A 60 13.78 -26.69 16.28
C SER A 60 12.88 -26.16 17.40
N ASP A 61 12.66 -26.92 18.48
CA ASP A 61 11.88 -26.52 19.65
C ASP A 61 12.72 -25.62 20.56
N ALA A 62 14.01 -25.94 20.72
CA ALA A 62 14.97 -25.12 21.44
C ALA A 62 15.09 -23.72 20.84
N SER A 63 15.07 -23.61 19.51
CA SER A 63 15.14 -22.32 18.82
C SER A 63 13.90 -21.46 19.02
N ARG A 64 12.72 -22.09 18.98
CA ARG A 64 11.45 -21.41 19.27
C ARG A 64 11.41 -20.90 20.72
N GLU A 65 11.88 -21.71 21.66
CA GLU A 65 11.99 -21.31 23.06
C GLU A 65 13.02 -20.19 23.25
N PHE A 66 14.15 -20.25 22.56
CA PHE A 66 15.15 -19.17 22.56
C PHE A 66 14.57 -17.85 22.04
N ALA A 67 13.87 -17.88 20.90
CA ALA A 67 13.20 -16.71 20.34
C ALA A 67 12.13 -16.15 21.30
N ARG A 68 11.34 -17.03 21.93
CA ARG A 68 10.32 -16.65 22.92
C ARG A 68 10.92 -15.96 24.13
N LEU A 69 11.97 -16.56 24.72
CA LEU A 69 12.65 -16.03 25.91
C LEU A 69 13.39 -14.73 25.62
N TYR A 70 13.99 -14.60 24.42
CA TYR A 70 14.69 -13.39 24.02
C TYR A 70 13.73 -12.22 23.70
N LEU A 71 12.63 -12.50 22.99
CA LEU A 71 11.65 -11.49 22.57
C LEU A 71 10.61 -11.16 23.66
N GLY A 72 10.49 -11.98 24.72
CA GLY A 72 9.64 -11.70 25.88
C GLY A 72 8.14 -11.90 25.63
N CYS A 73 7.75 -12.82 24.76
CA CYS A 73 6.34 -13.09 24.45
C CYS A 73 5.66 -13.89 25.57
N TRP A 74 4.49 -13.40 25.97
CA TRP A 74 3.69 -13.86 27.11
C TRP A 74 3.24 -15.33 26.94
N THR A 75 3.44 -16.13 27.99
CA THR A 75 2.96 -17.50 28.25
C THR A 75 1.53 -17.46 28.81
N ASP A 76 0.61 -18.44 28.71
CA ASP A 76 0.53 -19.78 28.13
C ASP A 76 -0.97 -20.12 27.98
N SER A 77 -1.36 -20.84 26.93
CA SER A 77 -2.25 -22.02 27.03
C SER A 77 -2.31 -22.76 25.67
N GLU A 78 -1.58 -23.89 25.63
CA GLU A 78 -1.83 -25.16 24.90
C GLU A 78 -2.36 -25.09 23.45
N GLN A 79 -1.48 -25.23 22.45
CA GLN A 79 -1.12 -26.48 21.73
C GLN A 79 -2.12 -26.91 20.64
N GLU A 80 -1.87 -26.44 19.41
CA GLU A 80 -1.96 -27.26 18.19
C GLU A 80 -0.93 -26.75 17.16
N GLY A 81 -0.24 -27.68 16.50
CA GLY A 81 0.87 -27.58 15.55
C GLY A 81 1.31 -26.20 15.02
N LEU A 82 2.59 -25.87 15.22
CA LEU A 82 3.27 -24.77 14.53
C LEU A 82 3.52 -25.13 13.06
N ILE A 83 2.46 -24.99 12.26
CA ILE A 83 2.56 -24.67 10.84
C ILE A 83 3.28 -23.32 10.76
N ILE A 84 4.37 -23.26 10.01
CA ILE A 84 4.97 -21.99 9.58
C ILE A 84 3.83 -21.19 8.94
N PRO A 85 3.39 -20.04 9.48
CA PRO A 85 2.21 -19.40 8.96
C PRO A 85 2.53 -18.86 7.57
N GLU A 86 2.06 -19.56 6.54
CA GLU A 86 1.70 -18.94 5.28
C GLU A 86 0.78 -17.76 5.64
N VAL A 87 1.17 -16.55 5.27
CA VAL A 87 0.53 -15.28 5.66
C VAL A 87 -0.85 -15.09 4.99
N ASN A 88 -1.57 -16.17 4.65
CA ASN A 88 -2.77 -16.15 3.81
C ASN A 88 -4.02 -16.82 4.39
N TYR A 89 -4.03 -17.29 5.65
CA TYR A 89 -5.25 -17.91 6.19
C TYR A 89 -6.11 -16.92 6.97
N LEU A 90 -7.35 -16.75 6.49
CA LEU A 90 -8.43 -16.16 7.26
C LEU A 90 -8.69 -17.05 8.51
N PRO A 91 -8.93 -16.48 9.70
CA PRO A 91 -9.19 -17.25 10.92
C PRO A 91 -10.34 -18.24 10.74
N GLN A 92 -10.16 -19.50 11.10
CA GLN A 92 -11.21 -20.49 10.93
C GLN A 92 -12.39 -20.25 11.88
N SER A 93 -13.57 -20.69 11.48
CA SER A 93 -14.80 -20.68 12.29
C SER A 93 -15.44 -22.06 12.21
N LYS A 94 -16.00 -22.54 13.32
CA LYS A 94 -16.76 -23.79 13.36
C LYS A 94 -18.14 -23.64 12.71
N ASP A 95 -18.67 -22.42 12.71
CA ASP A 95 -20.06 -22.13 12.36
C ASP A 95 -20.21 -21.45 10.98
N LEU A 96 -19.09 -21.03 10.37
CA LEU A 96 -19.07 -20.28 9.12
C LEU A 96 -18.13 -20.90 8.10
N ASP A 97 -18.54 -20.88 6.82
CA ASP A 97 -17.71 -21.34 5.71
C ASP A 97 -16.64 -20.30 5.32
N VAL A 98 -15.55 -20.26 6.10
CA VAL A 98 -14.40 -19.39 5.83
C VAL A 98 -13.68 -19.78 4.53
N ALA A 99 -13.79 -21.04 4.11
CA ALA A 99 -13.24 -21.48 2.83
C ALA A 99 -14.00 -20.86 1.64
N ALA A 100 -15.33 -20.69 1.73
CA ALA A 100 -16.10 -19.94 0.74
C ALA A 100 -15.70 -18.46 0.73
N LEU A 101 -15.49 -17.85 1.91
CA LEU A 101 -15.02 -16.46 2.01
C LEU A 101 -13.66 -16.26 1.31
N SER A 102 -12.70 -17.19 1.49
CA SER A 102 -11.39 -17.07 0.83
C SER A 102 -11.45 -17.20 -0.70
N ARG A 103 -12.56 -17.73 -1.24
CA ARG A 103 -12.80 -17.86 -2.69
C ARG A 103 -13.61 -16.71 -3.32
N LEU A 104 -13.92 -15.63 -2.59
CA LEU A 104 -14.71 -14.50 -3.15
C LEU A 104 -14.14 -13.96 -4.48
N PHE A 105 -12.81 -13.97 -4.63
CA PHE A 105 -12.10 -13.37 -5.77
C PHE A 105 -11.51 -14.40 -6.75
N SER A 106 -11.90 -15.68 -6.66
CA SER A 106 -11.38 -16.76 -7.51
C SER A 106 -11.66 -16.56 -9.00
N ASP A 107 -12.78 -15.91 -9.34
CA ASP A 107 -13.16 -15.53 -10.70
C ASP A 107 -13.45 -14.02 -10.76
N THR A 108 -12.48 -13.28 -11.31
CA THR A 108 -12.56 -11.83 -11.47
C THR A 108 -12.00 -11.41 -12.83
N THR A 109 -12.75 -10.54 -13.52
CA THR A 109 -12.30 -9.88 -14.76
C THR A 109 -12.11 -8.38 -14.55
N THR A 110 -12.93 -7.79 -13.68
CA THR A 110 -12.98 -6.37 -13.31
C THR A 110 -12.75 -6.19 -11.81
N SER A 111 -12.50 -4.95 -11.38
CA SER A 111 -12.26 -4.56 -9.99
C SER A 111 -13.48 -4.72 -9.07
N TYR A 112 -14.67 -4.94 -9.64
CA TYR A 112 -15.92 -4.69 -8.94
C TYR A 112 -16.12 -5.58 -7.71
N LYS A 113 -15.73 -6.87 -7.74
CA LYS A 113 -15.84 -7.74 -6.56
C LYS A 113 -14.94 -7.24 -5.43
N TYR A 114 -13.70 -6.86 -5.75
CA TYR A 114 -12.74 -6.32 -4.78
C TYR A 114 -13.27 -5.04 -4.13
N LEU A 115 -13.68 -4.08 -4.95
CA LEU A 115 -14.20 -2.81 -4.46
C LEU A 115 -15.51 -2.99 -3.70
N PHE A 116 -16.40 -3.88 -4.13
CA PHE A 116 -17.65 -4.17 -3.43
C PHE A 116 -17.37 -4.71 -2.03
N PHE A 117 -16.50 -5.72 -1.90
CA PHE A 117 -16.20 -6.32 -0.61
C PHE A 117 -15.42 -5.36 0.31
N ILE A 118 -14.40 -4.65 -0.22
CA ILE A 118 -13.67 -3.63 0.55
C ILE A 118 -14.62 -2.53 1.04
N SER A 119 -15.54 -2.07 0.18
CA SER A 119 -16.54 -1.06 0.55
C SER A 119 -17.51 -1.57 1.60
N LEU A 120 -17.91 -2.84 1.52
CA LEU A 120 -18.73 -3.48 2.54
C LEU A 120 -18.01 -3.50 3.90
N LEU A 121 -16.72 -3.85 3.94
CA LEU A 121 -15.91 -3.81 5.17
C LEU A 121 -15.82 -2.38 5.74
N ASP A 122 -15.56 -1.38 4.89
CA ASP A 122 -15.47 0.03 5.30
C ASP A 122 -16.83 0.55 5.85
N ILE A 123 -17.95 0.13 5.25
CA ILE A 123 -19.31 0.44 5.72
C ILE A 123 -19.58 -0.22 7.07
N LEU A 124 -19.29 -1.53 7.21
CA LEU A 124 -19.48 -2.27 8.45
C LEU A 124 -18.69 -1.65 9.60
N LYS A 125 -17.40 -1.37 9.41
CA LYS A 125 -16.57 -0.70 10.43
C LYS A 125 -17.15 0.65 10.83
N ARG A 126 -17.61 1.45 9.86
CA ARG A 126 -18.22 2.77 10.12
C ARG A 126 -19.55 2.67 10.87
N ARG A 127 -20.33 1.60 10.63
CA ARG A 127 -21.57 1.29 11.34
C ARG A 127 -21.32 0.53 12.66
N GLN A 128 -20.07 0.39 13.10
CA GLN A 128 -19.71 -0.41 14.27
C GLN A 128 -20.28 -1.84 14.21
N PHE A 129 -20.26 -2.43 13.02
CA PHE A 129 -20.74 -3.78 12.72
C PHE A 129 -22.24 -4.01 13.03
N ASP A 130 -23.03 -2.94 13.17
CA ASP A 130 -24.48 -3.01 13.22
C ASP A 130 -25.06 -3.36 11.84
N VAL A 131 -25.77 -4.49 11.81
CA VAL A 131 -26.39 -5.08 10.61
C VAL A 131 -27.91 -5.18 10.71
N LEU A 132 -28.53 -4.56 11.73
CA LEU A 132 -29.99 -4.51 11.87
C LEU A 132 -30.65 -3.76 10.71
N SER A 133 -29.99 -2.70 10.23
CA SER A 133 -30.45 -1.93 9.07
C SER A 133 -29.79 -2.43 7.78
N PRO A 134 -30.56 -2.70 6.70
CA PRO A 134 -30.00 -3.09 5.41
C PRO A 134 -28.97 -2.08 4.89
N ILE A 135 -28.05 -2.57 4.05
CA ILE A 135 -27.07 -1.74 3.35
C ILE A 135 -27.52 -1.59 1.91
N SER A 136 -27.93 -0.39 1.52
CA SER A 136 -28.40 -0.13 0.15
C SER A 136 -27.28 -0.28 -0.88
N PHE A 137 -27.63 -0.70 -2.10
CA PHE A 137 -26.67 -0.70 -3.21
C PHE A 137 -26.12 0.70 -3.50
N GLN A 138 -26.92 1.75 -3.30
CA GLN A 138 -26.46 3.12 -3.43
C GLN A 138 -25.32 3.41 -2.44
N GLU A 139 -25.45 3.02 -1.17
CA GLU A 139 -24.39 3.23 -0.18
C GLU A 139 -23.11 2.48 -0.53
N ILE A 140 -23.23 1.21 -0.95
CA ILE A 140 -22.08 0.39 -1.36
C ILE A 140 -21.40 1.02 -2.58
N ILE A 141 -22.16 1.44 -3.58
CA ILE A 141 -21.61 1.99 -4.83
C ILE A 141 -20.97 3.36 -4.60
N VAL A 142 -21.52 4.21 -3.73
CA VAL A 142 -20.86 5.45 -3.31
C VAL A 142 -19.52 5.16 -2.66
N GLU A 143 -19.45 4.17 -1.78
CA GLU A 143 -18.19 3.77 -1.13
C GLU A 143 -17.21 3.13 -2.12
N MET A 144 -17.69 2.34 -3.10
CA MET A 144 -16.86 1.79 -4.19
C MET A 144 -16.22 2.89 -5.02
N LEU A 145 -17.00 3.90 -5.42
CA LEU A 145 -16.52 5.06 -6.16
C LEU A 145 -15.50 5.85 -5.33
N ALA A 146 -15.76 6.06 -4.04
CA ALA A 146 -14.82 6.73 -3.15
C ALA A 146 -13.50 5.95 -2.99
N ASN A 147 -13.56 4.62 -2.91
CA ASN A 147 -12.39 3.74 -2.86
C ASN A 147 -11.59 3.72 -4.18
N ALA A 148 -12.27 3.88 -5.32
CA ALA A 148 -11.63 3.92 -6.64
C ALA A 148 -11.10 5.32 -7.02
N TRP A 149 -11.64 6.39 -6.43
CA TRP A 149 -11.34 7.78 -6.79
C TRP A 149 -9.85 8.12 -6.66
N TYR A 150 -9.21 7.80 -5.53
CA TYR A 150 -7.78 8.13 -5.36
C TYR A 150 -6.89 7.39 -6.35
N PRO A 151 -6.94 6.04 -6.44
CA PRO A 151 -6.21 5.30 -7.46
C PRO A 151 -6.40 5.85 -8.87
N HIS A 152 -7.63 6.15 -9.27
CA HIS A 152 -7.96 6.61 -10.63
C HIS A 152 -7.64 8.10 -10.85
N THR A 153 -8.28 8.99 -10.10
CA THR A 153 -8.26 10.43 -10.36
C THR A 153 -6.95 11.09 -9.96
N TYR A 154 -6.39 10.72 -8.80
CA TYR A 154 -5.17 11.33 -8.28
C TYR A 154 -3.89 10.62 -8.77
N PHE A 155 -3.86 9.28 -8.68
CA PHE A 155 -2.69 8.48 -9.03
C PHE A 155 -2.69 7.95 -10.47
N LYS A 156 -3.77 8.19 -11.23
CA LYS A 156 -3.89 7.82 -12.65
C LYS A 156 -3.68 6.32 -12.91
N LEU A 157 -4.07 5.46 -11.96
CA LEU A 157 -4.00 4.01 -12.11
C LEU A 157 -5.09 3.51 -13.06
N SER A 158 -4.71 2.55 -13.90
CA SER A 158 -5.64 1.82 -14.76
C SER A 158 -6.34 0.70 -13.99
N PHE A 159 -7.65 0.59 -14.16
CA PHE A 159 -8.44 -0.54 -13.67
C PHE A 159 -8.60 -1.63 -14.76
N GLY A 160 -7.96 -1.45 -15.93
CA GLY A 160 -8.13 -2.31 -17.10
C GLY A 160 -9.25 -1.85 -18.04
N SER A 161 -9.16 -2.24 -19.31
CA SER A 161 -10.04 -1.74 -20.39
C SER A 161 -11.50 -2.19 -20.30
N GLN A 162 -11.73 -3.37 -19.72
CA GLN A 162 -13.08 -3.93 -19.49
C GLN A 162 -13.77 -3.27 -18.31
N ASP A 163 -13.00 -2.75 -17.36
CA ASP A 163 -13.52 -2.08 -16.17
C ASP A 163 -14.08 -0.71 -16.55
N LYS A 164 -15.23 -0.35 -15.97
CA LYS A 164 -15.94 0.90 -16.25
C LYS A 164 -16.01 1.83 -15.05
N ILE A 165 -15.44 1.47 -13.89
CA ILE A 165 -15.54 2.33 -12.71
C ILE A 165 -14.87 3.68 -12.92
N ALA A 166 -13.71 3.69 -13.59
CA ALA A 166 -13.01 4.91 -14.01
C ALA A 166 -13.91 5.81 -14.87
N GLN A 167 -14.54 5.23 -15.90
CA GLN A 167 -15.46 5.97 -16.77
C GLN A 167 -16.70 6.48 -16.02
N LYS A 168 -17.22 5.72 -15.05
CA LYS A 168 -18.32 6.18 -14.20
C LYS A 168 -17.89 7.31 -13.28
N LEU A 169 -16.68 7.28 -12.73
CA LEU A 169 -16.10 8.37 -11.95
C LEU A 169 -15.91 9.64 -12.78
N ASP A 170 -15.36 9.52 -13.98
CA ASP A 170 -15.12 10.66 -14.89
C ASP A 170 -16.41 11.32 -15.36
N SER A 171 -17.54 10.59 -15.33
CA SER A 171 -18.87 11.15 -15.63
C SER A 171 -19.45 12.01 -14.51
N LEU A 172 -18.86 11.99 -13.31
CA LEU A 172 -19.30 12.77 -12.17
C LEU A 172 -18.62 14.14 -12.15
N ILE A 173 -19.38 15.19 -11.86
CA ILE A 173 -18.83 16.54 -11.69
C ILE A 173 -18.51 16.71 -10.21
N LEU A 174 -17.27 16.40 -9.84
CA LEU A 174 -16.79 16.45 -8.46
C LEU A 174 -15.89 17.69 -8.28
N ASP A 175 -16.42 18.73 -7.63
CA ASP A 175 -15.63 19.91 -7.23
C ASP A 175 -14.77 19.57 -6.01
N ILE A 176 -13.61 18.95 -6.27
CA ILE A 176 -12.63 18.59 -5.24
C ILE A 176 -11.37 19.40 -5.54
N SER A 177 -11.18 20.50 -4.79
CA SER A 177 -9.99 21.33 -4.97
C SER A 177 -8.75 20.67 -4.36
N GLU A 178 -7.61 20.79 -5.04
CA GLU A 178 -6.34 20.16 -4.65
C GLU A 178 -5.79 20.53 -3.25
N PRO A 179 -6.11 21.67 -2.59
CA PRO A 179 -5.68 21.88 -1.20
C PRO A 179 -6.51 21.09 -0.16
N ILE A 180 -7.59 20.41 -0.55
CA ILE A 180 -8.49 19.66 0.35
C ILE A 180 -8.03 18.22 0.56
N LEU A 181 -7.15 17.67 -0.28
CA LEU A 181 -6.77 16.25 -0.21
C LEU A 181 -5.55 16.05 0.69
N LYS A 182 -5.75 16.14 2.01
CA LYS A 182 -4.74 15.73 3.00
C LYS A 182 -4.71 14.21 3.21
N PHE A 183 -5.49 13.46 2.42
CA PHE A 183 -5.62 12.00 2.49
C PHE A 183 -6.14 11.51 3.84
N THR A 184 -7.01 12.30 4.47
CA THR A 184 -7.60 12.00 5.76
C THR A 184 -8.97 11.31 5.63
N ASP A 185 -9.43 10.69 6.72
CA ASP A 185 -10.79 10.14 6.79
C ASP A 185 -11.87 11.22 6.59
N ILE A 186 -11.57 12.48 6.95
CA ILE A 186 -12.45 13.63 6.70
C ILE A 186 -12.61 13.84 5.19
N ASP A 187 -11.52 13.76 4.44
CA ASP A 187 -11.52 13.95 2.98
C ASP A 187 -12.34 12.86 2.29
N LYS A 188 -12.20 11.60 2.74
CA LYS A 188 -13.03 10.49 2.23
C LYS A 188 -14.51 10.68 2.57
N LYS A 189 -14.85 11.25 3.74
CA LYS A 189 -16.24 11.60 4.09
C LYS A 189 -16.79 12.70 3.16
N LEU A 190 -16.02 13.75 2.89
CA LEU A 190 -16.41 14.82 1.97
C LEU A 190 -16.59 14.30 0.54
N LEU A 191 -15.67 13.46 0.07
CA LEU A 191 -15.75 12.79 -1.23
C LEU A 191 -17.05 11.97 -1.37
N ARG A 192 -17.39 11.15 -0.38
CA ARG A 192 -18.64 10.39 -0.39
C ARG A 192 -19.87 11.28 -0.46
N LYS A 193 -19.87 12.41 0.27
CA LYS A 193 -20.95 13.39 0.21
C LYS A 193 -21.04 14.02 -1.18
N ALA A 194 -19.91 14.37 -1.79
CA ALA A 194 -19.86 14.92 -3.14
C ALA A 194 -20.41 13.92 -4.16
N ILE A 195 -19.96 12.67 -4.13
CA ILE A 195 -20.45 11.58 -5.01
C ILE A 195 -21.95 11.36 -4.80
N ALA A 196 -22.42 11.25 -3.55
CA ALA A 196 -23.82 10.99 -3.23
C ALA A 196 -24.77 12.13 -3.64
N SER A 197 -24.26 13.35 -3.83
CA SER A 197 -25.03 14.49 -4.33
C SER A 197 -25.26 14.49 -5.85
N GLN A 198 -24.55 13.63 -6.59
CA GLN A 198 -24.68 13.50 -8.04
C GLN A 198 -25.89 12.64 -8.43
N ASN A 199 -26.29 12.69 -9.71
CA ASN A 199 -27.27 11.75 -10.26
C ASN A 199 -26.60 10.39 -10.52
N LEU A 200 -26.80 9.44 -9.61
CA LEU A 200 -26.15 8.13 -9.66
C LEU A 200 -26.99 7.03 -10.33
N LYS A 201 -28.13 7.32 -10.96
CA LYS A 201 -29.06 6.29 -11.46
C LYS A 201 -28.39 5.31 -12.44
N ASP A 202 -27.68 5.84 -13.43
CA ASP A 202 -26.95 5.03 -14.43
C ASP A 202 -25.77 4.28 -13.80
N VAL A 203 -25.00 4.95 -12.95
CA VAL A 203 -23.85 4.36 -12.24
C VAL A 203 -24.29 3.18 -11.38
N ILE A 204 -25.36 3.36 -10.59
CA ILE A 204 -25.95 2.32 -9.75
C ILE A 204 -26.45 1.17 -10.60
N SER A 205 -27.23 1.45 -11.66
CA SER A 205 -27.76 0.42 -12.54
C SER A 205 -26.66 -0.42 -13.19
N HIS A 206 -25.52 0.18 -13.51
CA HIS A 206 -24.38 -0.51 -14.12
C HIS A 206 -23.60 -1.35 -13.10
N LEU A 207 -23.18 -0.74 -11.98
CA LEU A 207 -22.29 -1.39 -11.00
C LEU A 207 -23.02 -2.40 -10.10
N LYS A 208 -24.34 -2.27 -9.94
CA LYS A 208 -25.21 -3.28 -9.30
C LYS A 208 -25.32 -4.57 -10.14
N LYS A 209 -25.08 -4.49 -11.45
CA LYS A 209 -25.24 -5.64 -12.34
C LYS A 209 -24.20 -6.71 -11.97
N TYR A 210 -24.63 -7.96 -11.85
CA TYR A 210 -23.80 -9.13 -11.58
C TYR A 210 -23.18 -9.21 -10.18
N VAL A 211 -22.42 -8.20 -9.75
CA VAL A 211 -21.47 -8.31 -8.64
C VAL A 211 -22.12 -8.67 -7.30
N PRO A 212 -23.20 -8.01 -6.85
CA PRO A 212 -23.83 -8.37 -5.58
C PRO A 212 -24.39 -9.80 -5.58
N PHE A 213 -24.83 -10.28 -6.74
CA PHE A 213 -25.41 -11.62 -6.87
C PHE A 213 -24.32 -12.69 -7.01
N ARG A 214 -23.24 -12.38 -7.73
CA ARG A 214 -22.16 -13.34 -8.03
C ARG A 214 -21.08 -13.41 -6.95
N LEU A 215 -20.95 -12.40 -6.10
CA LEU A 215 -19.95 -12.39 -5.03
C LEU A 215 -20.19 -13.53 -4.04
N ILE A 216 -21.44 -13.84 -3.73
CA ILE A 216 -21.80 -14.87 -2.74
C ILE A 216 -21.92 -16.29 -3.30
N ILE A 217 -21.61 -16.50 -4.59
CA ILE A 217 -21.62 -17.84 -5.21
C ILE A 217 -20.84 -18.88 -4.39
N PRO A 218 -19.62 -18.61 -3.87
CA PRO A 218 -18.84 -19.61 -3.14
C PRO A 218 -19.57 -20.23 -1.94
N PHE A 219 -20.52 -19.53 -1.33
CA PHE A 219 -21.30 -20.01 -0.18
C PHE A 219 -22.49 -20.90 -0.59
N LEU A 220 -22.88 -20.87 -1.87
CA LEU A 220 -24.12 -21.45 -2.38
C LEU A 220 -23.88 -22.30 -3.64
N GLU A 221 -22.65 -22.78 -3.88
CA GLU A 221 -22.29 -23.49 -5.10
C GLU A 221 -23.16 -24.74 -5.35
N GLN A 222 -23.48 -25.50 -4.30
CA GLN A 222 -24.34 -26.69 -4.37
C GLN A 222 -25.80 -26.33 -4.66
N GLU A 223 -26.29 -25.23 -4.09
CA GLU A 223 -27.68 -24.79 -4.25
C GLU A 223 -27.95 -24.14 -5.60
N LEU A 224 -26.90 -23.91 -6.38
CA LEU A 224 -26.92 -23.41 -7.75
C LEU A 224 -26.82 -24.54 -8.79
N GLU A 225 -26.88 -25.81 -8.38
CA GLU A 225 -26.96 -26.94 -9.32
C GLU A 225 -28.22 -26.82 -10.20
N GLY A 226 -28.05 -26.97 -11.51
CA GLY A 226 -29.11 -26.79 -12.50
C GLY A 226 -29.38 -25.34 -12.94
N VAL A 227 -28.76 -24.34 -12.30
CA VAL A 227 -28.80 -22.95 -12.75
C VAL A 227 -27.68 -22.70 -13.75
N ASN A 228 -28.02 -22.17 -14.94
CA ASN A 228 -27.02 -21.88 -15.96
C ASN A 228 -26.05 -20.78 -15.50
N ARG A 229 -24.76 -21.12 -15.43
CA ARG A 229 -23.67 -20.20 -15.07
C ARG A 229 -23.01 -19.53 -16.29
N GLY A 230 -23.48 -19.83 -17.50
CA GLY A 230 -22.95 -19.35 -18.77
C GLY A 230 -23.31 -17.91 -19.12
N LYS A 231 -23.37 -17.61 -20.43
CA LYS A 231 -23.69 -16.26 -20.92
C LYS A 231 -25.15 -15.91 -20.59
N GLY A 232 -25.36 -14.93 -19.72
CA GLY A 232 -26.69 -14.44 -19.36
C GLY A 232 -26.76 -13.87 -17.93
N ASN A 233 -27.99 -13.65 -17.45
CA ASN A 233 -28.28 -13.21 -16.08
C ASN A 233 -29.14 -14.19 -15.27
N GLU A 234 -29.34 -15.43 -15.76
CA GLU A 234 -30.17 -16.43 -15.08
C GLU A 234 -29.73 -16.68 -13.63
N LEU A 235 -28.42 -16.82 -13.41
CA LEU A 235 -27.85 -16.93 -12.06
C LEU A 235 -28.20 -15.72 -11.20
N ASP A 236 -28.07 -14.50 -11.74
CA ASP A 236 -28.33 -13.28 -10.98
C ASP A 236 -29.82 -13.17 -10.63
N VAL A 237 -30.69 -13.65 -11.53
CA VAL A 237 -32.14 -13.69 -11.33
C VAL A 237 -32.55 -14.71 -10.25
N ALA A 238 -31.91 -15.88 -10.21
CA ALA A 238 -32.20 -16.93 -9.25
C ALA A 238 -31.61 -16.68 -7.86
N MET A 239 -30.47 -15.98 -7.79
CA MET A 239 -29.69 -15.82 -6.55
C MET A 239 -30.49 -15.27 -5.36
N PRO A 240 -31.36 -14.24 -5.49
CA PRO A 240 -32.03 -13.68 -4.31
C PRO A 240 -32.94 -14.70 -3.60
N ALA A 241 -33.71 -15.48 -4.35
CA ALA A 241 -34.58 -16.51 -3.79
C ALA A 241 -33.76 -17.66 -3.14
N ILE A 242 -32.62 -18.02 -3.72
CA ILE A 242 -31.71 -19.04 -3.16
C ILE A 242 -31.07 -18.52 -1.87
N ALA A 243 -30.54 -17.29 -1.88
CA ALA A 243 -29.91 -16.68 -0.72
C ALA A 243 -30.89 -16.54 0.46
N GLU A 244 -32.15 -16.18 0.21
CA GLU A 244 -33.21 -16.15 1.23
C GLU A 244 -33.47 -17.56 1.80
N LYS A 245 -33.74 -18.54 0.93
CA LYS A 245 -34.07 -19.91 1.34
C LYS A 245 -32.97 -20.55 2.20
N HIS A 246 -31.72 -20.23 1.91
CA HIS A 246 -30.55 -20.85 2.53
C HIS A 246 -29.85 -19.91 3.54
N PHE A 247 -30.47 -18.78 3.91
CA PHE A 247 -29.82 -17.76 4.75
C PHE A 247 -29.36 -18.32 6.10
N GLU A 248 -30.22 -19.06 6.80
CA GLU A 248 -29.89 -19.62 8.12
C GLU A 248 -29.15 -20.96 8.03
N SER A 249 -29.40 -21.75 6.98
CA SER A 249 -28.87 -23.12 6.87
C SER A 249 -27.46 -23.19 6.27
N LYS A 250 -27.14 -22.31 5.31
CA LYS A 250 -25.82 -22.22 4.68
C LYS A 250 -25.05 -20.97 5.10
N LYS A 251 -25.72 -19.98 5.68
CA LYS A 251 -25.11 -18.74 6.17
C LYS A 251 -24.24 -18.06 5.11
N PRO A 252 -24.78 -17.72 3.91
CA PRO A 252 -24.04 -16.86 2.98
C PRO A 252 -23.75 -15.51 3.64
N LEU A 253 -22.74 -14.79 3.13
CA LEU A 253 -22.31 -13.50 3.69
C LEU A 253 -23.47 -12.51 3.88
N TYR A 254 -24.40 -12.49 2.92
CA TYR A 254 -25.63 -11.70 2.97
C TYR A 254 -26.73 -12.34 2.14
N ARG A 255 -27.95 -11.87 2.38
CA ARG A 255 -29.12 -12.00 1.51
C ARG A 255 -29.58 -10.63 1.00
N PHE A 256 -30.69 -10.60 0.27
CA PHE A 256 -31.26 -9.39 -0.32
C PHE A 256 -32.56 -9.00 0.38
N ASP A 257 -33.00 -7.75 0.21
CA ASP A 257 -34.28 -7.25 0.72
C ASP A 257 -35.51 -7.69 -0.08
N SER A 258 -35.31 -8.36 -1.22
CA SER A 258 -36.36 -9.01 -2.00
C SER A 258 -35.86 -10.31 -2.62
N ASN A 259 -36.76 -11.26 -2.81
CA ASN A 259 -36.47 -12.53 -3.50
C ASN A 259 -36.52 -12.39 -5.02
N LYS A 260 -36.91 -11.21 -5.54
CA LYS A 260 -36.95 -10.91 -6.97
C LYS A 260 -35.82 -9.96 -7.33
N TYR A 261 -34.99 -10.39 -8.28
CA TYR A 261 -33.80 -9.66 -8.73
C TYR A 261 -34.04 -8.18 -9.09
N ASN A 262 -35.14 -7.88 -9.77
CA ASN A 262 -35.48 -6.51 -10.20
C ASN A 262 -35.94 -5.61 -9.05
N GLU A 263 -36.40 -6.18 -7.94
CA GLU A 263 -36.89 -5.46 -6.76
C GLU A 263 -35.81 -5.25 -5.69
N CYS A 264 -34.70 -6.01 -5.72
CA CYS A 264 -33.62 -5.90 -4.75
C CYS A 264 -33.03 -4.47 -4.72
N GLN A 265 -32.97 -3.79 -3.57
CA GLN A 265 -32.32 -2.47 -3.43
C GLN A 265 -31.19 -2.48 -2.40
N SER A 266 -31.14 -3.49 -1.54
CA SER A 266 -30.20 -3.57 -0.44
C SER A 266 -29.80 -5.02 -0.14
N ILE A 267 -28.73 -5.15 0.64
CA ILE A 267 -28.28 -6.42 1.20
C ILE A 267 -28.47 -6.41 2.72
N ILE A 268 -28.69 -7.60 3.28
CA ILE A 268 -28.82 -7.85 4.70
C ILE A 268 -27.73 -8.85 5.09
N ILE A 269 -26.75 -8.37 5.86
CA ILE A 269 -25.58 -9.15 6.28
C ILE A 269 -26.00 -10.16 7.35
N HIS A 270 -25.49 -11.38 7.25
CA HIS A 270 -25.75 -12.39 8.28
C HIS A 270 -25.07 -12.00 9.60
N GLN A 271 -25.79 -12.10 10.72
CA GLN A 271 -25.30 -11.65 12.02
C GLN A 271 -23.98 -12.32 12.42
N GLU A 272 -23.87 -13.64 12.22
CA GLU A 272 -22.63 -14.37 12.53
C GLU A 272 -21.43 -13.92 11.69
N TRP A 273 -21.65 -13.58 10.41
CA TRP A 273 -20.60 -13.00 9.57
C TRP A 273 -20.19 -11.61 10.06
N SER A 274 -21.14 -10.78 10.51
CA SER A 274 -20.82 -9.49 11.12
C SER A 274 -19.92 -9.66 12.35
N SER A 275 -20.30 -10.56 13.28
CA SER A 275 -19.53 -10.86 14.48
C SER A 275 -18.13 -11.42 14.16
N TYR A 276 -18.02 -12.30 13.15
CA TYR A 276 -16.74 -12.82 12.69
C TYR A 276 -15.84 -11.72 12.10
N ILE A 277 -16.40 -10.89 11.22
CA ILE A 277 -15.65 -9.79 10.59
C ILE A 277 -15.24 -8.76 11.64
N GLU A 278 -16.08 -8.43 12.61
CA GLU A 278 -15.72 -7.52 13.70
C GLU A 278 -14.51 -8.04 14.48
N LYS A 279 -14.58 -9.30 14.92
CA LYS A 279 -13.49 -9.96 15.68
C LYS A 279 -12.19 -10.05 14.88
N HIS A 280 -12.28 -10.24 13.56
CA HIS A 280 -11.13 -10.50 12.70
C HIS A 280 -10.87 -9.40 11.66
N TYR A 281 -11.36 -8.18 11.91
CA TYR A 281 -11.42 -7.13 10.89
C TYR A 281 -10.08 -6.85 10.22
N ALA A 282 -9.00 -6.73 11.02
CA ALA A 282 -7.66 -6.44 10.49
C ALA A 282 -7.18 -7.51 9.51
N LEU A 283 -7.44 -8.79 9.80
CA LEU A 283 -7.03 -9.92 8.97
C LEU A 283 -7.88 -10.02 7.70
N VAL A 284 -9.20 -9.89 7.83
CA VAL A 284 -10.12 -9.90 6.66
C VAL A 284 -9.85 -8.71 5.74
N ARG A 285 -9.67 -7.51 6.31
CA ARG A 285 -9.35 -6.29 5.55
C ARG A 285 -7.98 -6.37 4.90
N GLY A 286 -6.98 -6.93 5.60
CA GLY A 286 -5.63 -7.16 5.08
C GLY A 286 -5.62 -8.14 3.91
N TRP A 287 -6.33 -9.26 4.04
CA TRP A 287 -6.51 -10.24 2.95
C TRP A 287 -7.21 -9.61 1.73
N ALA A 288 -8.33 -8.90 1.93
CA ALA A 288 -9.03 -8.23 0.83
C ALA A 288 -8.17 -7.15 0.15
N SER A 289 -7.41 -6.39 0.93
CA SER A 289 -6.40 -5.44 0.41
C SER A 289 -5.35 -6.14 -0.44
N TRP A 290 -4.84 -7.27 0.01
CA TRP A 290 -3.81 -8.03 -0.70
C TRP A 290 -4.30 -8.53 -2.06
N GLU A 291 -5.50 -9.10 -2.09
CA GLU A 291 -6.14 -9.56 -3.33
C GLU A 291 -6.44 -8.38 -4.29
N TRP A 292 -6.86 -7.23 -3.75
CA TRP A 292 -7.01 -6.00 -4.52
C TRP A 292 -5.69 -5.48 -5.10
N LEU A 293 -4.62 -5.48 -4.30
CA LEU A 293 -3.28 -5.07 -4.72
C LEU A 293 -2.77 -5.93 -5.89
N LYS A 294 -2.92 -7.27 -5.80
CA LYS A 294 -2.56 -8.19 -6.89
C LYS A 294 -3.27 -7.83 -8.19
N TYR A 295 -4.58 -7.60 -8.13
CA TYR A 295 -5.37 -7.20 -9.29
C TYR A 295 -4.81 -5.90 -9.90
N MET A 296 -4.62 -4.87 -9.08
CA MET A 296 -4.16 -3.57 -9.56
C MET A 296 -2.74 -3.62 -10.10
N GLN A 297 -1.85 -4.43 -9.52
CA GLN A 297 -0.48 -4.60 -10.01
C GLN A 297 -0.46 -5.25 -11.40
N GLN A 298 -1.32 -6.23 -11.66
CA GLN A 298 -1.47 -6.82 -13.00
C GLN A 298 -1.98 -5.79 -14.02
N ARG A 299 -2.81 -4.84 -13.61
CA ARG A 299 -3.31 -3.75 -14.48
C ARG A 299 -2.31 -2.61 -14.67
N ASN A 300 -1.29 -2.51 -13.82
CA ASN A 300 -0.33 -1.41 -13.80
C ASN A 300 1.12 -1.90 -13.62
N PRO A 301 1.63 -2.81 -14.48
CA PRO A 301 2.90 -3.50 -14.26
C PRO A 301 4.14 -2.59 -14.26
N SER A 302 4.07 -1.45 -14.95
CA SER A 302 5.18 -0.49 -15.10
C SER A 302 5.08 0.70 -14.16
N VAL A 303 4.10 0.72 -13.25
CA VAL A 303 3.83 1.88 -12.39
C VAL A 303 4.60 1.74 -11.07
N PRO A 304 5.50 2.68 -10.73
CA PRO A 304 6.25 2.61 -9.47
C PRO A 304 5.33 2.85 -8.27
N GLY A 305 5.72 2.25 -7.13
CA GLY A 305 5.13 2.53 -5.83
C GLY A 305 3.63 2.21 -5.71
N ILE A 306 3.11 1.22 -6.45
CA ILE A 306 1.66 0.96 -6.55
C ILE A 306 0.96 0.77 -5.19
N VAL A 307 1.64 0.14 -4.22
CA VAL A 307 1.13 -0.06 -2.85
C VAL A 307 0.77 1.28 -2.21
N ASN A 308 1.65 2.28 -2.33
CA ASN A 308 1.47 3.62 -1.75
C ASN A 308 0.39 4.44 -2.47
N LYS A 309 0.04 4.06 -3.71
CA LYS A 309 -1.00 4.69 -4.53
C LYS A 309 -2.39 4.11 -4.26
N ILE A 310 -2.45 2.83 -3.91
CA ILE A 310 -3.70 2.14 -3.57
C ILE A 310 -4.07 2.38 -2.10
N PHE A 311 -3.10 2.27 -1.20
CA PHE A 311 -3.28 2.46 0.23
C PHE A 311 -2.67 3.78 0.63
N VAL A 312 -3.39 4.87 0.32
CA VAL A 312 -2.85 6.20 0.53
C VAL A 312 -2.56 6.42 2.01
N PRO A 313 -1.32 6.80 2.39
CA PRO A 313 -1.00 7.11 3.77
C PRO A 313 -1.89 8.23 4.29
N GLN A 314 -2.27 8.16 5.58
CA GLN A 314 -3.09 9.20 6.22
C GLN A 314 -2.43 10.59 6.20
N GLN A 315 -1.11 10.65 6.01
CA GLN A 315 -0.33 11.87 5.83
C GLN A 315 0.85 11.60 4.89
N ARG A 316 1.20 12.57 4.06
CA ARG A 316 2.48 12.52 3.32
C ARG A 316 3.65 12.72 4.29
N GLY A 317 4.79 12.14 3.93
CA GLY A 317 6.04 12.39 4.64
C GLY A 317 6.39 13.88 4.65
N SER A 318 7.07 14.32 5.71
CA SER A 318 7.62 15.67 5.79
C SER A 318 8.81 15.82 4.84
N LEU A 319 8.82 16.90 4.04
CA LEU A 319 9.98 17.30 3.22
C LEU A 319 11.04 18.09 4.02
N SER A 320 11.02 18.03 5.35
CA SER A 320 11.90 18.82 6.22
C SER A 320 13.38 18.56 5.97
N ASN A 321 13.78 17.30 5.72
CA ASN A 321 15.18 16.95 5.51
C ASN A 321 15.71 17.48 4.17
N GLN A 322 14.88 17.38 3.13
CA GLN A 322 15.18 17.87 1.78
C GLN A 322 15.15 19.39 1.73
N THR A 323 14.25 20.02 2.48
CA THR A 323 14.19 21.49 2.61
C THR A 323 15.44 22.00 3.31
N LYS A 324 15.88 21.33 4.38
CA LYS A 324 17.12 21.67 5.08
C LYS A 324 18.33 21.58 4.15
N TYR A 325 18.42 20.52 3.34
CA TYR A 325 19.46 20.33 2.34
C TYR A 325 19.54 21.50 1.36
N TRP A 326 18.42 21.83 0.70
CA TRP A 326 18.40 22.92 -0.29
C TRP A 326 18.59 24.30 0.31
N LYS A 327 18.08 24.57 1.53
CA LYS A 327 18.33 25.84 2.22
C LYS A 327 19.80 26.05 2.54
N LEU A 328 20.50 25.00 2.97
CA LEU A 328 21.95 25.05 3.21
C LEU A 328 22.69 25.40 1.91
N ILE A 329 22.38 24.71 0.82
CA ILE A 329 23.02 24.98 -0.49
C ILE A 329 22.80 26.44 -0.92
N LEU A 330 21.58 26.95 -0.80
CA LEU A 330 21.24 28.33 -1.19
C LEU A 330 21.94 29.40 -0.34
N GLN A 331 22.50 29.06 0.83
CA GLN A 331 23.33 29.98 1.61
C GLN A 331 24.73 30.16 1.01
N HIS A 332 25.21 29.19 0.24
CA HIS A 332 26.58 29.14 -0.29
C HIS A 332 26.64 29.24 -1.81
N GLN A 333 25.56 28.87 -2.50
CA GLN A 333 25.48 28.81 -3.95
C GLN A 333 24.26 29.58 -4.45
N SER A 334 24.48 30.55 -5.35
CA SER A 334 23.38 31.24 -6.02
C SER A 334 22.78 30.31 -7.09
N ILE A 335 21.49 30.01 -6.95
CA ILE A 335 20.72 29.18 -7.88
C ILE A 335 19.46 29.94 -8.28
N ASN A 336 19.17 29.96 -9.58
CA ASN A 336 17.92 30.50 -10.10
C ASN A 336 16.87 29.39 -10.19
N CYS A 337 15.59 29.75 -10.01
CA CYS A 337 14.48 28.83 -10.23
C CYS A 337 14.49 28.32 -11.67
N ILE A 338 14.56 27.00 -11.84
CA ILE A 338 14.68 26.37 -13.16
C ILE A 338 13.51 26.68 -14.12
N TYR A 339 12.36 27.08 -13.58
CA TYR A 339 11.16 27.36 -14.36
C TYR A 339 10.95 28.84 -14.67
N SER A 340 11.12 29.72 -13.66
CA SER A 340 10.87 31.16 -13.82
C SER A 340 12.13 31.99 -14.08
N GLY A 341 13.31 31.41 -13.89
CA GLY A 341 14.60 32.11 -13.96
C GLY A 341 14.86 33.07 -12.80
N GLN A 342 13.93 33.23 -11.85
CA GLN A 342 14.10 34.14 -10.72
C GLN A 342 15.14 33.63 -9.72
N PRO A 343 15.99 34.50 -9.14
CA PRO A 343 16.91 34.11 -8.07
C PRO A 343 16.16 33.53 -6.86
N LEU A 344 16.66 32.43 -6.31
CA LEU A 344 16.10 31.79 -5.13
C LEU A 344 16.72 32.37 -3.85
N SER A 345 15.91 32.51 -2.80
CA SER A 345 16.37 32.88 -1.45
C SER A 345 16.11 31.71 -0.48
N PRO A 346 17.06 31.36 0.41
CA PRO A 346 16.87 30.32 1.44
C PRO A 346 15.62 30.49 2.31
N ASP A 347 15.13 31.73 2.45
CA ASP A 347 14.01 32.05 3.33
C ASP A 347 12.66 31.72 2.71
N LYS A 348 12.53 31.83 1.39
CA LYS A 348 11.26 31.67 0.66
C LYS A 348 11.42 30.73 -0.55
N ILE A 349 11.45 29.43 -0.28
CA ILE A 349 11.39 28.37 -1.30
C ILE A 349 10.23 27.42 -1.03
N ALA A 350 9.76 26.78 -2.11
CA ALA A 350 9.10 25.48 -2.06
C ALA A 350 10.02 24.43 -2.71
N LEU A 351 9.78 23.15 -2.42
CA LEU A 351 10.38 22.08 -3.20
C LEU A 351 9.35 21.56 -4.19
N ASP A 352 9.74 21.53 -5.46
CA ASP A 352 8.98 20.88 -6.52
C ASP A 352 9.54 19.47 -6.76
N HIS A 353 8.64 18.51 -6.98
CA HIS A 353 8.99 17.21 -7.55
C HIS A 353 9.03 17.33 -9.06
N TYR A 354 10.22 17.27 -9.67
CA TYR A 354 10.39 17.45 -11.12
C TYR A 354 9.49 16.47 -11.89
N ILE A 355 9.54 15.18 -11.54
CA ILE A 355 8.50 14.21 -11.85
C ILE A 355 7.47 14.22 -10.70
N PRO A 356 6.16 14.43 -10.95
CA PRO A 356 5.14 14.57 -9.92
C PRO A 356 5.17 13.48 -8.84
N TRP A 357 5.01 13.86 -7.58
CA TRP A 357 4.92 12.91 -6.45
C TRP A 357 3.81 11.87 -6.63
N SER A 358 2.67 12.28 -7.19
CA SER A 358 1.56 11.38 -7.55
C SER A 358 1.96 10.29 -8.54
N PHE A 359 3.05 10.48 -9.30
CA PHE A 359 3.62 9.44 -10.14
C PHE A 359 4.71 8.64 -9.41
N VAL A 360 5.69 9.26 -8.77
CA VAL A 360 6.83 8.52 -8.21
C VAL A 360 6.55 7.89 -6.83
N ALA A 361 5.59 8.42 -6.08
CA ALA A 361 5.20 8.00 -4.73
C ALA A 361 6.36 7.95 -3.71
N HIS A 362 7.34 8.85 -3.85
CA HIS A 362 8.47 9.00 -2.94
C HIS A 362 8.98 10.44 -2.90
N ASP A 363 9.76 10.76 -1.87
CA ASP A 363 10.36 12.07 -1.62
C ASP A 363 11.89 12.08 -1.79
N GLN A 364 12.40 11.28 -2.73
CA GLN A 364 13.83 11.21 -3.00
C GLN A 364 14.38 12.53 -3.55
N ILE A 365 15.52 12.93 -2.99
CA ILE A 365 16.11 14.26 -3.19
C ILE A 365 16.56 14.50 -4.64
N TRP A 366 16.95 13.45 -5.37
CA TRP A 366 17.32 13.53 -6.79
C TRP A 366 16.16 14.02 -7.68
N ASN A 367 14.91 13.87 -7.23
CA ASN A 367 13.73 14.35 -7.95
C ASN A 367 13.21 15.69 -7.41
N LEU A 368 13.84 16.27 -6.39
CA LEU A 368 13.35 17.46 -5.69
C LEU A 368 14.25 18.66 -5.96
N ILE A 369 13.66 19.78 -6.38
CA ILE A 369 14.38 21.01 -6.73
C ILE A 369 13.73 22.24 -6.08
N PRO A 370 14.51 23.22 -5.57
CA PRO A 370 13.94 24.42 -4.98
C PRO A 370 13.39 25.33 -6.07
N VAL A 371 12.19 25.83 -5.84
CA VAL A 371 11.48 26.72 -6.74
C VAL A 371 10.78 27.82 -5.95
N VAL A 372 10.35 28.86 -6.67
CA VAL A 372 9.47 29.90 -6.13
C VAL A 372 8.09 29.27 -5.79
N PRO A 373 7.51 29.50 -4.61
CA PRO A 373 6.27 28.83 -4.18
C PRO A 373 5.11 28.94 -5.17
N GLU A 374 4.93 30.11 -5.77
CA GLU A 374 3.88 30.41 -6.73
C GLU A 374 4.05 29.59 -8.03
N VAL A 375 5.30 29.33 -8.43
CA VAL A 375 5.66 28.48 -9.57
C VAL A 375 5.33 27.01 -9.28
N ASN A 376 5.66 26.52 -8.07
CA ASN A 376 5.32 25.17 -7.63
C ASN A 376 3.80 24.93 -7.70
N SER A 377 3.03 25.89 -7.19
CA SER A 377 1.57 25.83 -7.25
C SER A 377 1.03 25.85 -8.68
N SER A 378 1.67 26.59 -9.59
CA SER A 378 1.31 26.63 -11.02
C SER A 378 1.64 25.33 -11.76
N LYS A 379 2.75 24.67 -11.41
CA LYS A 379 3.11 23.36 -11.97
C LYS A 379 2.19 22.25 -11.49
N SER A 380 1.86 22.23 -10.19
CA SER A 380 1.08 21.15 -9.55
C SER A 380 1.58 19.76 -9.98
N ASN A 381 0.70 18.85 -10.39
CA ASN A 381 1.00 17.50 -10.81
C ASN A 381 1.33 17.39 -12.32
N ASN A 382 1.63 18.49 -13.00
CA ASN A 382 1.99 18.46 -14.42
C ASN A 382 3.48 18.11 -14.62
N LEU A 383 3.78 17.50 -15.77
CA LEU A 383 5.15 17.18 -16.17
C LEU A 383 5.78 18.40 -16.86
N PRO A 384 6.98 18.84 -16.44
CA PRO A 384 7.64 19.99 -17.04
C PRO A 384 8.02 19.71 -18.50
N ALA A 385 8.01 20.75 -19.33
CA ALA A 385 8.52 20.68 -20.70
C ALA A 385 10.02 20.33 -20.73
N ASN A 386 10.44 19.60 -21.76
CA ASN A 386 11.82 19.13 -21.91
C ASN A 386 12.87 20.26 -21.92
N GLN A 387 12.45 21.49 -22.23
CA GLN A 387 13.31 22.67 -22.18
C GLN A 387 13.87 22.96 -20.79
N TYR A 388 13.28 22.42 -19.71
CA TYR A 388 13.76 22.62 -18.34
C TYR A 388 14.70 21.52 -17.85
N PHE A 389 14.91 20.48 -18.66
CA PHE A 389 15.64 19.29 -18.24
C PHE A 389 17.12 19.59 -17.98
N LEU A 390 17.75 20.39 -18.84
CA LEU A 390 19.16 20.73 -18.68
C LEU A 390 19.38 21.57 -17.42
N GLU A 391 18.54 22.59 -17.21
CA GLU A 391 18.57 23.47 -16.04
C GLU A 391 18.31 22.69 -14.76
N PHE A 392 17.42 21.70 -14.80
CA PHE A 392 17.19 20.78 -13.69
C PHE A 392 18.45 19.99 -13.33
N VAL A 393 19.11 19.37 -14.31
CA VAL A 393 20.35 18.60 -14.08
C VAL A 393 21.47 19.51 -13.58
N VAL A 394 21.63 20.71 -14.16
CA VAL A 394 22.62 21.69 -13.72
C VAL A 394 22.35 22.12 -12.28
N ALA A 395 21.11 22.40 -11.90
CA ALA A 395 20.79 22.79 -10.54
C ALA A 395 21.02 21.65 -9.53
N GLN A 396 20.73 20.40 -9.92
CA GLN A 396 21.09 19.22 -9.12
C GLN A 396 22.61 19.11 -8.95
N HIS A 397 23.38 19.24 -10.04
CA HIS A 397 24.85 19.22 -10.00
C HIS A 397 25.44 20.30 -9.09
N LEU A 398 24.97 21.54 -9.21
CA LEU A 398 25.37 22.64 -8.33
C LEU A 398 25.06 22.33 -6.86
N GLY A 399 23.91 21.73 -6.59
CA GLY A 399 23.55 21.27 -5.25
C GLY A 399 24.49 20.21 -4.71
N LEU A 400 24.86 19.21 -5.54
CA LEU A 400 25.78 18.13 -5.19
C LEU A 400 27.17 18.65 -4.84
N VAL A 401 27.71 19.56 -5.67
CA VAL A 401 29.02 20.20 -5.47
C VAL A 401 29.03 21.04 -4.19
N ALA A 402 28.06 21.93 -4.03
CA ALA A 402 27.96 22.77 -2.83
C ALA A 402 27.77 21.92 -1.56
N ALA A 403 26.97 20.86 -1.63
CA ALA A 403 26.79 19.92 -0.53
C ALA A 403 28.09 19.18 -0.18
N HIS A 404 28.89 18.75 -1.16
CA HIS A 404 30.18 18.11 -0.90
C HIS A 404 31.15 19.06 -0.21
N GLU A 405 31.15 20.34 -0.57
CA GLU A 405 32.06 21.35 0.02
C GLU A 405 31.67 21.72 1.46
N HIS A 406 30.37 21.71 1.78
CA HIS A 406 29.86 22.29 3.04
C HIS A 406 29.29 21.27 4.02
N LEU A 407 29.03 20.02 3.60
CA LEU A 407 28.63 18.94 4.49
C LEU A 407 29.82 18.05 4.84
N GLY A 408 29.83 17.52 6.06
CA GLY A 408 30.76 16.44 6.42
C GLY A 408 30.48 15.18 5.59
N GLU A 409 31.54 14.44 5.26
CA GLU A 409 31.53 13.26 4.38
C GLU A 409 30.39 12.28 4.68
N LYS A 410 30.18 11.93 5.96
CA LYS A 410 29.08 11.04 6.38
C LYS A 410 27.69 11.63 6.09
N SER A 411 27.49 12.92 6.33
CA SER A 411 26.20 13.57 6.06
C SER A 411 25.95 13.69 4.58
N TRP A 412 26.99 13.96 3.79
CA TRP A 412 26.89 13.99 2.34
C TRP A 412 26.52 12.60 1.80
N ALA A 413 27.24 11.54 2.18
CA ALA A 413 26.96 10.17 1.78
C ALA A 413 25.50 9.73 2.04
N ASN A 414 24.93 10.11 3.19
CA ASN A 414 23.52 9.81 3.51
C ASN A 414 22.53 10.47 2.54
N TYR A 415 22.78 11.71 2.11
CA TYR A 415 21.93 12.36 1.10
C TYR A 415 22.12 11.71 -0.29
N MET A 416 23.35 11.26 -0.58
CA MET A 416 23.73 10.70 -1.89
C MET A 416 23.27 9.27 -2.12
N GLU A 417 22.94 8.51 -1.06
CA GLU A 417 22.52 7.11 -1.15
C GLU A 417 21.46 6.90 -2.23
N THR A 418 20.45 7.78 -2.27
CA THR A 418 19.32 7.67 -3.22
C THR A 418 19.69 8.07 -4.64
N TYR A 419 20.66 8.98 -4.83
CA TYR A 419 21.21 9.24 -6.16
C TYR A 419 21.92 7.99 -6.69
N ILE A 420 22.70 7.33 -5.85
CA ILE A 420 23.47 6.12 -6.23
C ILE A 420 22.53 4.95 -6.51
N SER A 421 21.59 4.68 -5.59
CA SER A 421 20.70 3.53 -5.71
C SER A 421 19.71 3.67 -6.86
N ASP A 422 19.18 4.87 -7.08
CA ASP A 422 18.04 5.08 -7.98
C ASP A 422 18.50 5.51 -9.38
N LEU A 423 19.51 6.39 -9.47
CA LEU A 423 20.09 6.82 -10.76
C LEU A 423 21.20 5.90 -11.27
N LYS A 424 21.63 4.91 -10.47
CA LYS A 424 22.69 3.94 -10.80
C LYS A 424 24.02 4.60 -11.19
N VAL A 425 24.40 5.63 -10.45
CA VAL A 425 25.66 6.38 -10.62
C VAL A 425 26.59 6.14 -9.43
N ASN A 426 27.90 6.03 -9.66
CA ASN A 426 28.86 5.87 -8.56
C ASN A 426 29.06 7.18 -7.80
N LEU A 427 29.48 7.08 -6.54
CA LEU A 427 29.70 8.25 -5.67
C LEU A 427 30.70 9.26 -6.27
N GLU A 428 31.80 8.76 -6.84
CA GLU A 428 32.85 9.58 -7.47
C GLU A 428 32.40 10.28 -8.77
N ASP A 429 31.37 9.74 -9.41
CA ASP A 429 30.83 10.24 -10.68
C ASP A 429 29.78 11.33 -10.48
N LEU A 430 29.23 11.48 -9.26
CA LEU A 430 28.17 12.46 -8.95
C LEU A 430 28.58 13.91 -9.17
N LEU A 431 29.88 14.22 -9.03
CA LEU A 431 30.42 15.56 -9.21
C LEU A 431 30.82 15.85 -10.67
N ASP A 432 30.74 14.88 -11.57
CA ASP A 432 30.95 15.06 -13.00
C ASP A 432 29.61 15.32 -13.68
N ILE A 433 29.45 16.52 -14.26
CA ILE A 433 28.16 16.93 -14.83
C ILE A 433 27.73 16.09 -16.03
N GLU A 434 28.66 15.60 -16.84
CA GLU A 434 28.33 14.78 -18.01
C GLU A 434 27.88 13.39 -17.57
N LYS A 435 28.56 12.78 -16.60
CA LYS A 435 28.15 11.50 -16.03
C LYS A 435 26.81 11.60 -15.30
N LEU A 436 26.61 12.66 -14.52
CA LEU A 436 25.35 12.92 -13.86
C LEU A 436 24.22 13.12 -14.87
N ARG A 437 24.43 13.93 -15.92
CA ARG A 437 23.44 14.15 -16.99
C ARG A 437 23.04 12.83 -17.62
N ASN A 438 24.00 11.97 -17.96
CA ASN A 438 23.72 10.66 -18.54
C ASN A 438 22.88 9.77 -17.59
N ALA A 439 23.13 9.81 -16.29
CA ALA A 439 22.34 9.08 -15.29
C ALA A 439 20.90 9.61 -15.19
N TYR A 440 20.71 10.93 -15.22
CA TYR A 440 19.38 11.54 -15.29
C TYR A 440 18.66 11.23 -16.59
N GLU A 441 19.34 11.26 -17.74
CA GLU A 441 18.75 10.92 -19.03
C GLU A 441 18.24 9.47 -19.05
N THR A 442 19.03 8.52 -18.55
CA THR A 442 18.67 7.10 -18.52
C THR A 442 17.57 6.76 -17.51
N THR A 443 17.35 7.61 -16.50
CA THR A 443 16.36 7.37 -15.43
C THR A 443 15.11 8.23 -15.57
N VAL A 444 15.27 9.56 -15.66
CA VAL A 444 14.16 10.52 -15.63
C VAL A 444 13.36 10.53 -16.94
N GLN A 445 14.01 10.44 -18.10
CA GLN A 445 13.28 10.49 -19.38
C GLN A 445 12.33 9.28 -19.58
N PRO A 446 12.73 8.03 -19.24
CA PRO A 446 11.79 6.92 -19.22
C PRO A 446 10.63 7.12 -18.23
N LEU A 447 10.90 7.66 -17.04
CA LEU A 447 9.85 7.94 -16.05
C LEU A 447 8.87 9.01 -16.53
N MET A 448 9.35 10.08 -17.17
CA MET A 448 8.52 11.12 -17.79
C MET A 448 7.61 10.53 -18.89
N THR A 449 8.15 9.60 -19.69
CA THR A 449 7.40 8.89 -20.72
C THR A 449 6.31 8.01 -20.11
N LEU A 450 6.66 7.23 -19.06
CA LEU A 450 5.71 6.39 -18.33
C LEU A 450 4.60 7.22 -17.67
N ALA A 451 4.94 8.35 -17.05
CA ALA A 451 3.97 9.26 -16.45
C ALA A 451 3.02 9.85 -17.51
N THR A 452 3.54 10.24 -18.67
CA THR A 452 2.73 10.74 -19.79
C THR A 452 1.75 9.67 -20.26
N ASN A 453 2.22 8.45 -20.49
CA ASN A 453 1.39 7.31 -20.89
C ASN A 453 0.33 6.94 -19.84
N GLN A 454 0.62 7.23 -18.57
CA GLN A 454 -0.32 7.03 -17.46
C GLN A 454 -1.41 8.11 -17.39
N GLY A 455 -1.27 9.24 -18.11
CA GLY A 455 -2.26 10.31 -18.16
C GLY A 455 -1.91 11.55 -17.35
N PHE A 456 -0.64 11.72 -16.96
CA PHE A 456 -0.14 13.01 -16.48
C PHE A 456 0.06 13.98 -17.65
N SER A 457 -0.32 15.25 -17.47
CA SER A 457 -0.26 16.24 -18.55
C SER A 457 1.20 16.64 -18.85
N PRO A 458 1.68 16.40 -20.09
CA PRO A 458 3.04 16.74 -20.48
C PRO A 458 3.20 18.21 -20.88
N HIS A 459 4.45 18.63 -21.06
CA HIS A 459 4.82 19.92 -21.66
C HIS A 459 4.35 21.15 -20.91
N TRP A 460 4.28 21.08 -19.58
CA TRP A 460 4.00 22.27 -18.78
C TRP A 460 5.13 23.31 -18.94
N ILE A 461 4.73 24.55 -19.21
CA ILE A 461 5.61 25.71 -19.34
C ILE A 461 5.08 26.79 -18.39
N TYR A 462 5.95 27.36 -17.58
CA TYR A 462 5.58 28.46 -16.71
C TYR A 462 5.21 29.70 -17.55
N ARG A 463 4.00 30.22 -17.34
CA ARG A 463 3.52 31.46 -17.97
C ARG A 463 3.41 32.52 -16.89
N ILE A 464 4.02 33.68 -17.16
CA ILE A 464 4.03 34.86 -16.29
C ILE A 464 2.69 35.58 -16.37
#